data_AF-S4PBP9-F1
#
_entry.id   AF-S4PBP9-F1
#
_cell.length_a   1.000
_cell.length_b   1.000
_cell.length_c   1.000
_cell.angle_alpha   90.00
_cell.angle_beta   90.00
_cell.angle_gamma   90.00
#
_symmetry.space_group_name_H-M   'P 1'
#
loop_
_entity.id
_entity.type
_entity.pdbx_description
1 polymer ?
#
loop_
_entity_poly.entity_id
_entity_poly.type
_entity_poly.pdbx_seq_one_letter_code
_entity_poly.pdbx_strand_id
1 'polypeptide(L)'
;VDARDIWQIERELMELPKMAVHCSLTGVGPKEGKWKADPEIDLCFNAPRYQCIFQDYADEQYKVSLWNNGVSTADMLVEKQLAVMAESQST
;
A
#
# COMPACT_ATOMS: atom_id res chain seq x y z
N VAL A 1 1.92 23.03 5.88
CA VAL A 1 0.89 23.75 5.11
C VAL A 1 0.73 25.13 5.72
N ASP A 2 0.64 26.19 4.91
CA ASP A 2 0.36 27.54 5.40
C ASP A 2 -1.13 27.61 5.80
N ALA A 3 -1.45 28.33 6.87
CA ALA A 3 -2.84 28.45 7.32
C ALA A 3 -3.74 29.12 6.26
N ARG A 4 -3.16 29.92 5.36
CA ARG A 4 -3.85 30.55 4.23
C ARG A 4 -4.24 29.56 3.13
N ASP A 5 -3.67 28.35 3.15
CA ASP A 5 -3.99 27.27 2.23
C ASP A 5 -5.01 26.28 2.82
N ILE A 6 -5.65 26.62 3.95
CA ILE A 6 -6.62 25.76 4.65
C ILE A 6 -7.99 26.43 4.64
N TRP A 7 -8.97 25.73 4.09
CA TRP A 7 -10.36 26.15 4.07
C TRP A 7 -11.26 25.11 4.73
N GLN A 8 -12.36 25.57 5.31
CA GLN A 8 -13.37 24.69 5.83
C GLN A 8 -14.09 23.99 4.67
N ILE A 9 -14.26 22.68 4.78
CA ILE A 9 -15.00 21.89 3.79
C ILE A 9 -16.51 22.11 3.93
N GLU A 10 -17.20 22.23 2.80
CA GLU A 10 -18.67 22.28 2.74
C GLU A 10 -19.25 20.91 3.15
N ARG A 11 -20.44 20.90 3.77
CA ARG A 11 -21.00 19.66 4.35
C ARG A 11 -21.37 18.64 3.27
N GLU A 12 -21.83 19.13 2.13
CA GLU A 12 -22.20 18.38 0.94
C GLU A 12 -21.00 17.58 0.41
N LEU A 13 -19.79 18.13 0.51
CA LEU A 13 -18.55 17.45 0.11
C LEU A 13 -18.13 16.36 1.10
N MET A 14 -18.58 16.43 2.36
CA MET A 14 -18.31 15.39 3.36
C MET A 14 -19.18 14.14 3.18
N GLU A 15 -20.21 14.18 2.33
CA GLU A 15 -21.02 13.00 2.00
C GLU A 15 -20.25 11.99 1.14
N LEU A 16 -19.19 12.45 0.45
CA LEU A 16 -18.31 11.57 -0.31
C LEU A 16 -17.41 10.75 0.63
N PRO A 17 -17.39 9.41 0.54
CA PRO A 17 -16.49 8.59 1.33
C PRO A 17 -15.02 8.94 1.07
N LYS A 18 -14.17 8.71 2.08
CA LYS A 18 -12.72 8.82 1.92
C LYS A 18 -12.25 7.83 0.84
N MET A 19 -11.74 8.37 -0.25
CA MET A 19 -11.34 7.56 -1.42
C MET A 19 -9.95 6.92 -1.27
N ALA A 20 -9.10 7.48 -0.41
CA ALA A 20 -7.79 6.92 -0.10
C ALA A 20 -7.94 5.90 1.05
N VAL A 21 -7.75 4.62 0.73
CA VAL A 21 -7.77 3.54 1.71
C VAL A 21 -6.34 3.29 2.20
N HIS A 22 -6.15 3.28 3.51
CA HIS A 22 -4.85 3.00 4.12
C HIS A 22 -4.60 1.48 4.12
N CYS A 23 -3.64 1.04 3.30
CA CYS A 23 -3.36 -0.37 3.06
C CYS A 23 -1.91 -0.74 3.37
N SER A 24 -1.66 -2.02 3.66
CA SER A 24 -0.33 -2.62 3.66
C SER A 24 -0.30 -3.88 2.78
N LEU A 25 0.81 -4.08 2.08
CA LEU A 25 1.01 -5.23 1.20
C LEU A 25 1.36 -6.48 2.03
N THR A 26 0.60 -7.56 1.84
CA THR A 26 0.83 -8.82 2.56
C THR A 26 1.99 -9.62 1.96
N GLY A 27 2.64 -10.44 2.80
CA GLY A 27 3.63 -11.42 2.38
C GLY A 27 5.05 -10.88 2.24
N VAL A 28 5.27 -9.57 2.41
CA VAL A 28 6.60 -8.95 2.31
C VAL A 28 6.87 -7.95 3.42
N GLY A 29 8.15 -7.80 3.76
CA GLY A 29 8.66 -6.86 4.74
C GLY A 29 9.98 -6.24 4.35
N PRO A 30 10.42 -5.20 5.07
CA PRO A 30 11.68 -4.53 4.81
C PRO A 30 12.88 -5.41 5.22
N LYS A 31 13.97 -5.36 4.44
CA LYS A 31 15.20 -6.12 4.71
C LYS A 31 15.84 -5.81 6.06
N GLU A 32 15.83 -4.55 6.47
CA GLU A 32 16.51 -4.05 7.68
C GLU A 32 15.50 -3.57 8.75
N GLY A 33 14.32 -4.19 8.80
CA GLY A 33 13.27 -3.86 9.78
C GLY A 33 12.50 -2.56 9.52
N LYS A 34 13.00 -1.68 8.63
CA LYS A 34 12.30 -0.47 8.17
C LYS A 34 12.43 -0.30 6.66
N TRP A 35 11.34 0.12 6.03
CA TRP A 35 11.38 0.54 4.63
C TRP A 35 12.23 1.79 4.48
N LYS A 36 13.14 1.80 3.52
CA LYS A 36 13.91 2.97 3.10
C LYS A 36 13.30 3.53 1.83
N ALA A 37 13.41 4.83 1.62
CA ALA A 37 13.05 5.43 0.34
C ALA A 37 13.99 4.88 -0.73
N ASP A 38 13.43 4.15 -1.69
CA ASP A 38 14.13 3.52 -2.78
C ASP A 38 13.30 3.67 -4.05
N PRO A 39 13.79 4.42 -5.06
CA PRO A 39 13.07 4.61 -6.33
C PRO A 39 12.73 3.30 -7.03
N GLU A 40 13.48 2.21 -6.79
CA GLU A 40 13.18 0.91 -7.36
C GLU A 40 11.92 0.29 -6.74
N ILE A 41 11.63 0.58 -5.46
CA ILE A 41 10.37 0.18 -4.83
C ILE A 41 9.21 0.92 -5.51
N ASP A 42 9.34 2.23 -5.76
CA ASP A 42 8.30 3.02 -6.42
C ASP A 42 7.98 2.49 -7.82
N LEU A 43 8.99 2.03 -8.56
CA LEU A 43 8.80 1.41 -9.88
C LEU A 43 7.99 0.11 -9.83
N CYS A 44 7.98 -0.63 -8.72
CA CYS A 44 7.10 -1.79 -8.53
C CYS A 44 5.61 -1.41 -8.40
N PHE A 45 5.32 -0.14 -8.10
CA PHE A 45 3.97 0.42 -7.95
C PHE A 45 3.52 1.32 -9.12
N ASN A 46 4.27 1.35 -10.23
CA ASN A 46 4.03 2.27 -11.35
C ASN A 46 3.03 1.76 -12.42
N ALA A 47 2.15 0.82 -12.09
CA ALA A 47 1.11 0.38 -13.02
C ALA A 47 -0.13 1.29 -12.96
N PRO A 48 -0.82 1.55 -14.08
CA PRO A 48 -2.04 2.37 -14.10
C PRO A 48 -3.21 1.72 -13.34
N ARG A 49 -3.18 0.39 -13.18
CA ARG A 49 -4.21 -0.36 -12.46
C ARG A 49 -3.63 -1.63 -11.87
N TYR A 50 -4.09 -1.96 -10.67
CA TYR A 50 -3.83 -3.23 -10.00
C TYR A 50 -5.14 -3.98 -9.77
N GLN A 51 -5.06 -5.31 -9.78
CA GLN A 51 -6.01 -6.14 -9.07
C GLN A 51 -5.60 -6.12 -7.60
N CYS A 52 -6.52 -5.69 -6.74
CA CYS A 52 -6.32 -5.60 -5.30
C CYS A 52 -7.26 -6.59 -4.62
N ILE A 53 -6.72 -7.48 -3.80
CA ILE A 53 -7.48 -8.49 -3.07
C ILE A 53 -7.32 -8.19 -1.57
N PHE A 54 -8.44 -7.94 -0.91
CA PHE A 54 -8.50 -7.82 0.54
C PHE A 54 -8.18 -9.18 1.19
N GLN A 55 -7.30 -9.16 2.18
CA GLN A 55 -6.91 -10.33 2.96
C GLN A 55 -7.45 -10.24 4.38
N ASP A 56 -7.17 -9.12 5.06
CA ASP A 56 -7.53 -8.93 6.47
C ASP A 56 -7.52 -7.43 6.86
N TYR A 57 -8.03 -7.10 8.04
CA TYR A 57 -7.95 -5.77 8.65
C TYR A 57 -7.30 -5.84 10.03
N ALA A 58 -6.09 -5.30 10.15
CA ALA A 58 -5.30 -5.29 11.37
C ALA A 58 -4.45 -4.01 11.46
N ASP A 59 -4.12 -3.57 12.67
CA ASP A 59 -3.31 -2.35 12.91
C ASP A 59 -3.84 -1.10 12.18
N GLU A 60 -5.17 -0.95 12.17
CA GLU A 60 -5.90 0.12 11.47
C GLU A 60 -5.63 0.20 9.96
N GLN A 61 -5.18 -0.92 9.36
CA GLN A 61 -4.80 -1.02 7.94
C GLN A 61 -5.46 -2.21 7.26
N TYR A 62 -5.85 -1.99 6.01
CA TYR A 62 -6.28 -3.07 5.13
C TYR A 62 -5.07 -3.84 4.60
N LYS A 63 -4.98 -5.12 4.95
CA LYS A 63 -3.98 -6.05 4.43
C LYS A 63 -4.44 -6.49 3.05
N VAL A 64 -3.64 -6.23 2.02
CA VAL A 64 -4.01 -6.50 0.63
C VAL A 64 -2.90 -7.23 -0.12
N SER A 65 -3.28 -8.01 -1.12
CA SER A 65 -2.37 -8.45 -2.17
C SER A 65 -2.64 -7.67 -3.46
N LEU A 66 -1.56 -7.27 -4.13
CA LEU A 66 -1.61 -6.49 -5.37
C LEU A 66 -1.02 -7.30 -6.51
N TRP A 67 -1.74 -7.29 -7.63
CA TRP A 67 -1.37 -7.99 -8.84
C TRP A 67 -1.50 -7.07 -10.05
N ASN A 68 -0.55 -7.16 -10.97
CA ASN A 68 -0.58 -6.47 -12.26
C ASN A 68 -0.35 -7.51 -13.37
N ASN A 69 -1.34 -7.70 -14.25
CA ASN A 69 -1.29 -8.67 -15.34
C ASN A 69 -0.83 -10.08 -14.92
N GLY A 70 -1.31 -10.55 -13.76
CA GLY A 70 -0.97 -11.87 -13.20
C GLY A 70 0.37 -11.92 -12.45
N VAL A 71 1.11 -10.82 -12.34
CA VAL A 71 2.35 -10.73 -11.55
C VAL A 71 2.06 -10.12 -10.18
N SER A 72 2.45 -10.82 -9.12
CA SER A 72 2.37 -10.35 -7.73
C SER A 72 3.40 -9.24 -7.48
N THR A 73 2.95 -8.11 -6.93
CA THR A 73 3.85 -7.02 -6.54
C THR A 73 4.78 -7.44 -5.40
N ALA A 74 4.30 -8.29 -4.49
CA ALA A 74 5.10 -8.84 -3.39
C ALA A 74 6.27 -9.68 -3.94
N ASP A 75 5.98 -10.59 -4.88
CA ASP A 75 6.99 -11.47 -5.47
C ASP A 75 8.03 -10.65 -6.24
N MET A 76 7.58 -9.66 -7.01
CA MET A 76 8.46 -8.74 -7.74
C MET A 76 9.44 -8.00 -6.82
N LEU A 77 8.98 -7.55 -5.64
CA LEU A 77 9.84 -6.90 -4.65
C LEU A 77 10.89 -7.87 -4.09
N VAL A 78 10.54 -9.14 -3.89
CA VAL A 78 11.49 -10.16 -3.39
C VAL A 78 12.50 -10.55 -4.47
N GLU A 79 12.04 -10.79 -5.70
CA GLU A 79 12.88 -11.15 -6.85
C GLU A 79 13.93 -10.08 -7.15
N LYS A 80 13.54 -8.80 -7.05
CA LYS A 80 14.46 -7.66 -7.19
C LYS A 80 15.36 -7.43 -5.99
N GLN A 81 15.23 -8.24 -4.95
CA GLN A 81 15.91 -8.02 -3.68
C GLN A 81 15.62 -6.61 -3.15
N LEU A 82 14.37 -6.18 -3.11
CA LEU A 82 13.93 -4.94 -2.48
C LEU A 82 13.19 -5.21 -1.17
N ALA A 83 12.64 -6.41 -1.01
CA ALA A 83 11.96 -6.88 0.19
C ALA A 83 12.40 -8.30 0.56
N VAL A 84 12.00 -8.74 1.75
CA VAL A 84 12.05 -10.15 2.18
C VAL A 84 10.63 -10.68 2.35
N MET A 85 10.46 -11.99 2.21
CA MET A 85 9.20 -12.64 2.56
C MET A 85 8.92 -12.45 4.06
N ALA A 86 7.68 -12.07 4.38
CA ALA A 86 7.19 -12.00 5.74
C ALA A 86 6.12 -13.08 5.94
N GLU A 87 6.23 -13.85 7.02
CA GLU A 87 5.24 -14.86 7.36
C GLU A 87 3.91 -14.18 7.75
N SER A 88 2.82 -14.64 7.15
CA SER A 88 1.47 -14.30 7.57
C SER A 88 1.22 -14.98 8.92
N GLN A 89 1.10 -14.23 10.02
CA GLN A 89 0.50 -14.80 11.24
C GLN A 89 -0.98 -15.03 10.97
N SER A 90 -1.33 -16.25 10.52
CA SER A 90 -2.70 -16.74 10.58
C SER A 90 -3.07 -16.82 12.06
N THR A 91 -3.96 -15.93 12.52
CA THR A 91 -4.56 -16.02 13.86
C THR A 91 -6.00 -16.48 13.71
#